data_AF-A0A2A8BXZ5-F1
#
_entry.id   AF-A0A2A8BXZ5-F1
#
_cell.length_a   1.000
_cell.length_b   1.000
_cell.length_c   1.000
_cell.angle_alpha   90.00
_cell.angle_beta   90.00
_cell.angle_gamma   90.00
#
_symmetry.space_group_name_H-M   'P 1'
#
loop_
_entity.id
_entity.type
_entity.pdbx_description
1 polymer ?
#
loop_
_entity_poly.entity_id
_entity_poly.type
_entity_poly.pdbx_seq_one_letter_code
_entity_poly.pdbx_strand_id
1 'polypeptide(L)' 'MALDAKVKQEIIEEYATHPGDTGSPEVQVAVLTRRINDLNEHLKEHKHDHH' A
#
# COMPACT_ATOMS: atom_id res chain seq x y z
N MET A 1 -3.27 6.30 7.50
CA MET A 1 -2.46 5.27 8.19
C MET A 1 -1.12 5.07 7.48
N ALA A 2 -0.03 4.93 8.23
CA ALA A 2 1.29 4.61 7.67
C ALA A 2 1.37 3.10 7.39
N LEU A 3 1.88 2.73 6.22
CA LEU A 3 2.08 1.32 5.86
C LEU A 3 3.29 0.77 6.63
N ASP A 4 3.14 -0.40 7.25
CA ASP A 4 4.25 -1.07 7.92
C ASP A 4 5.38 -1.38 6.94
N ALA A 5 6.62 -1.21 7.40
CA ALA A 5 7.81 -1.35 6.54
C ALA A 5 7.97 -2.78 6.01
N LYS A 6 7.57 -3.79 6.80
CA LYS A 6 7.65 -5.20 6.39
C LYS A 6 6.61 -5.51 5.32
N VAL A 7 5.37 -5.07 5.53
CA VAL A 7 4.29 -5.24 4.53
C VAL A 7 4.64 -4.54 3.23
N LYS A 8 5.22 -3.34 3.30
CA LYS A 8 5.69 -2.62 2.11
C LYS A 8 6.76 -3.41 1.36
N GLN A 9 7.72 -4.00 2.08
CA GLN A 9 8.79 -4.79 1.49
C GLN A 9 8.25 -6.06 0.82
N GLU A 10 7.31 -6.76 1.47
CA GLU A 10 6.63 -7.94 0.92
C GLU A 10 5.91 -7.60 -0.41
N ILE A 11 5.17 -6.49 -0.45
CA ILE A 11 4.49 -6.03 -1.68
C ILE A 11 5.49 -5.68 -2.79
N ILE A 12 6.61 -5.04 -2.44
CA ILE A 12 7.65 -4.73 -3.44
C ILE A 12 8.22 -6.01 -4.02
N GLU A 13 8.55 -7.00 -3.19
CA GLU A 13 9.12 -8.27 -3.64
C GLU A 13 8.15 -9.09 -4.50
N GLU A 14 6.86 -9.03 -4.21
CA GLU A 14 5.82 -9.74 -4.97
C GLU A 14 5.57 -9.13 -6.37
N TYR A 15 5.58 -7.80 -6.47
CA TYR A 15 5.21 -7.08 -7.69
C TYR A 15 6.40 -6.50 -8.48
N ALA A 16 7.63 -6.63 -7.95
CA ALA A 16 8.84 -6.21 -8.64
C ALA A 16 9.01 -6.94 -9.97
N THR A 17 9.27 -6.18 -11.03
CA THR A 17 9.52 -6.73 -12.38
C THR A 17 10.96 -7.18 -12.58
N HIS A 18 11.88 -6.66 -11.75
CA HIS A 18 13.29 -7.03 -11.73
C HIS A 18 13.89 -6.82 -10.33
N PRO A 19 15.07 -7.39 -10.03
CA PRO A 19 15.75 -7.13 -8.77
C PRO A 19 15.98 -5.64 -8.53
N GLY A 20 15.63 -5.15 -7.34
CA GLY A 20 15.75 -3.74 -6.96
C GLY A 20 14.69 -2.81 -7.55
N ASP A 21 13.66 -3.34 -8.21
CA ASP A 21 12.52 -2.55 -8.67
C ASP A 21 11.67 -2.09 -7.47
N THR A 22 11.81 -0.83 -7.10
CA THR A 22 11.03 -0.22 -6.00
C THR A 22 10.03 0.82 -6.49
N GLY A 23 9.89 0.98 -7.81
CA GLY A 23 9.29 2.19 -8.38
C GLY A 23 8.59 2.00 -9.72
N SER A 24 8.54 0.79 -10.27
CA SER A 24 7.71 0.50 -11.43
C SER A 24 6.24 0.82 -11.19
N PRO A 25 5.47 1.07 -12.27
CA PRO A 25 4.02 1.25 -12.17
C PRO A 25 3.33 0.12 -11.40
N GLU A 26 3.74 -1.13 -11.61
CA GLU A 26 3.20 -2.32 -10.97
C GLU A 26 3.40 -2.26 -9.44
N VAL A 27 4.63 -2.01 -8.99
CA VAL A 27 4.95 -1.88 -7.56
C VAL A 27 4.21 -0.69 -6.93
N GLN A 28 4.19 0.46 -7.61
CA GLN A 28 3.50 1.65 -7.10
C GLN A 28 1.99 1.42 -6.98
N VAL A 29 1.35 0.81 -7.98
CA VAL A 29 -0.07 0.47 -7.97
C VAL A 29 -0.38 -0.52 -6.85
N ALA A 30 0.45 -1.54 -6.64
CA ALA A 30 0.25 -2.51 -5.57
C ALA A 30 0.30 -1.84 -4.17
N VAL A 31 1.30 -0.98 -3.93
CA VAL A 31 1.44 -0.23 -2.67
C VAL A 31 0.26 0.72 -2.45
N LEU A 32 -0.17 1.47 -3.48
CA LEU A 32 -1.30 2.38 -3.38
C LEU A 32 -2.62 1.63 -3.14
N THR A 33 -2.83 0.51 -3.85
CA THR A 33 -3.98 -0.38 -3.66
C THR A 33 -4.08 -0.84 -2.22
N ARG A 34 -2.97 -1.31 -1.63
CA ARG A 34 -2.95 -1.72 -0.23
C ARG A 34 -3.35 -0.58 0.70
N ARG A 35 -2.77 0.61 0.50
CA ARG A 35 -3.08 1.78 1.34
C ARG A 35 -4.53 2.23 1.21
N ILE A 36 -5.13 2.14 0.01
CA ILE A 36 -6.55 2.44 -0.21
C ILE A 36 -7.43 1.45 0.56
N ASN A 37 -7.10 0.15 0.53
CA ASN A 37 -7.86 -0.85 1.27
C ASN A 37 -7.78 -0.63 2.79
N ASP A 38 -6.57 -0.40 3.32
CA ASP A 38 -6.38 -0.08 4.75
C ASP A 38 -7.14 1.21 5.15
N LEU A 39 -7.14 2.22 4.28
CA LEU A 39 -7.86 3.47 4.51
C LEU A 39 -9.38 3.27 4.46
N ASN A 40 -9.88 2.44 3.55
CA ASN A 40 -11.30 2.13 3.46
C ASN A 40 -11.81 1.45 4.74
N GLU A 41 -11.05 0.50 5.29
CA GLU A 41 -11.41 -0.13 6.57
C GLU A 41 -11.37 0.89 7.71
N HIS A 42 -10.31 1.72 7.77
CA HIS A 42 -10.23 2.81 8.76
C HIS A 42 -11.45 3.74 8.70
N LEU A 43 -11.86 4.19 7.52
CA LEU A 43 -13.00 5.10 7.37
C LEU A 43 -14.36 4.44 7.63
N LYS A 44 -14.49 3.11 7.47
CA LYS A 44 -15.69 2.37 7.88
C LYS A 44 -15.87 2.40 9.40
N GLU A 45 -14.78 2.27 10.15
CA GLU A 45 -14.77 2.36 11.61
C GLU A 45 -14.89 3.81 12.08
N HIS A 46 -14.22 4.73 11.40
CA HIS A 46 -14.12 6.16 11.74
C HIS A 46 -14.92 7.05 10.79
N LYS A 47 -16.26 6.93 10.83
CA LYS A 47 -17.18 7.59 9.88
C LYS A 47 -17.11 9.13 9.82
N HIS A 48 -16.56 9.79 10.83
CA HIS A 48 -16.46 11.25 10.92
C HIS A 48 -15.04 11.77 10.65
N ASP A 49 -14.11 10.90 10.26
CA ASP A 49 -12.76 11.30 9.89
C ASP A 49 -12.75 11.86 8.45
N HIS A 50 -12.84 13.18 8.32
CA HIS A 50 -12.98 13.90 7.05
C HIS A 50 -11.76 14.76 6.67
N HIS A 51 -10.67 14.68 7.44
CA HIS A 51 -9.45 15.47 7.21
C HIS A 51 -8.70 15.00 5.96
#